data_AF-A0A9E4LTH6-F1
#
_entry.id   AF-A0A9E4LTH6-F1
#
_cell.length_a   1.000
_cell.length_b   1.000
_cell.length_c   1.000
_cell.angle_alpha   90.00
_cell.angle_beta   90.00
_cell.angle_gamma   90.00
#
_symmetry.space_group_name_H-M   'P 1'
#
loop_
_entity.id
_entity.type
_entity.pdbx_description
1 polymer ?
#
loop_
_entity_poly.entity_id
_entity_poly.type
_entity_poly.pdbx_seq_one_letter_code
_entity_poly.pdbx_strand_id
1 'polypeptide(L)' 'GSVAAKGRMVAVISHVRAVAEQIDHVLAVTRGPAGSRAEWLTRRQRQRLSESDTGLEAASALAGLLE' A
#
# COMPACT_ATOMS: atom_id res chain seq x y z
N GLY A 1 17.59 15.14 -7.37
CA GLY A 1 16.71 16.32 -7.43
C GLY A 1 15.47 16.02 -6.61
N SER A 2 15.21 16.79 -5.55
CA SER A 2 14.04 16.62 -4.69
C SER A 2 12.79 17.15 -5.40
N VAL A 3 11.70 16.38 -5.44
CA VAL A 3 10.41 16.76 -6.03
C VAL A 3 9.64 17.77 -5.14
N ALA A 4 10.34 18.43 -4.20
CA ALA A 4 9.75 19.39 -3.27
C ALA A 4 9.68 20.83 -3.80
N ALA A 5 9.65 21.05 -5.11
CA ALA A 5 9.63 22.39 -5.72
C ALA A 5 8.51 22.53 -6.75
N LYS A 6 7.26 22.69 -6.27
CA LYS A 6 6.12 23.44 -6.86
C LYS A 6 4.72 23.06 -6.33
N GLY A 7 4.60 22.06 -5.45
CA GLY A 7 3.34 21.69 -4.80
C GLY A 7 3.58 21.14 -3.39
N ARG A 8 2.57 21.17 -2.52
CA ARG A 8 2.68 20.55 -1.18
C ARG A 8 2.91 19.05 -1.37
N MET A 9 4.02 18.55 -0.82
CA MET A 9 4.30 17.13 -0.76
C MET A 9 3.52 16.52 0.43
N VAL A 10 2.69 15.53 0.15
CA VAL A 10 1.93 14.77 1.16
C VAL A 10 2.41 13.33 1.11
N ALA A 11 2.84 12.81 2.25
CA ALA A 11 3.20 11.40 2.41
C ALA A 11 2.16 10.72 3.31
N VAL A 12 1.61 9.61 2.84
CA VAL A 12 0.64 8.80 3.60
C VAL A 12 1.32 7.48 3.95
N ILE A 13 1.43 7.20 5.25
CA ILE A 13 1.93 5.92 5.76
C ILE A 13 0.72 5.15 6.27
N SER A 14 0.38 4.06 5.60
CA SER A 14 -0.76 3.23 5.95
C SER A 14 -0.43 1.76 5.72
N HIS A 15 -1.02 0.90 6.55
CA HIS A 15 -1.06 -0.54 6.29
C HIS A 15 -2.22 -0.93 5.37
N VAL A 16 -3.18 -0.01 5.14
CA VAL A 16 -4.30 -0.17 4.21
C VAL A 16 -3.81 0.06 2.79
N ARG A 17 -3.74 -1.03 2.03
CA ARG A 17 -3.27 -1.10 0.64
C ARG A 17 -4.26 -0.48 -0.33
N ALA A 18 -5.55 -0.43 -0.01
CA ALA A 18 -6.57 0.24 -0.84
C ALA A 18 -6.24 1.73 -1.12
N VAL A 19 -5.50 2.39 -0.21
CA VAL A 19 -5.05 3.77 -0.38
C VAL A 19 -4.07 3.93 -1.56
N ALA A 20 -3.40 2.87 -1.99
CA ALA A 20 -2.44 2.89 -3.09
C ALA A 20 -3.07 3.10 -4.48
N GLU A 21 -4.39 2.93 -4.61
CA GLU A 21 -5.09 3.16 -5.89
C GLU A 21 -5.10 4.65 -6.29
N GLN A 22 -5.30 5.53 -5.31
CA GLN A 22 -5.45 6.97 -5.53
C GLN A 22 -4.11 7.72 -5.54
N ILE A 23 -3.00 7.01 -5.31
CA ILE A 23 -1.66 7.61 -5.21
C ILE A 23 -0.79 7.10 -6.37
N ASP A 24 -0.33 8.01 -7.22
CA ASP A 24 0.48 7.64 -8.39
C ASP A 24 1.85 7.06 -8.03
N HIS A 25 2.47 7.58 -6.97
CA HIS A 25 3.80 7.19 -6.50
C HIS A 25 3.72 6.47 -5.16
N VAL A 26 3.89 5.15 -5.17
CA VAL A 26 3.84 4.31 -3.97
C VAL A 26 5.18 3.64 -3.74
N LEU A 27 5.72 3.80 -2.53
CA LEU A 27 6.91 3.12 -2.05
C LEU A 27 6.49 1.99 -1.12
N ALA A 28 6.70 0.75 -1.54
CA ALA A 28 6.48 -0.42 -0.68
C ALA A 28 7.69 -0.62 0.23
N VAL A 29 7.44 -0.82 1.52
CA VAL A 29 8.47 -1.18 2.48
C VAL A 29 8.16 -2.57 3.03
N THR A 30 9.07 -3.51 2.77
CA THR A 30 8.95 -4.90 3.21
C THR A 30 10.04 -5.20 4.22
N ARG A 31 9.66 -5.72 5.38
CA ARG A 31 10.60 -6.17 6.41
C ARG A 31 11.18 -7.52 6.01
N GLY A 32 12.50 -7.66 6.07
CA GLY A 32 13.22 -8.91 5.85
C GLY A 32 14.25 -9.21 6.95
N PRO A 33 14.90 -10.38 6.90
CA PRO A 33 15.85 -10.81 7.94
C PRO A 33 17.09 -9.90 8.06
N ALA A 34 17.52 -9.29 6.95
CA ALA A 34 18.65 -8.37 6.90
C ALA A 34 18.26 -6.90 7.11
N GLY A 35 17.01 -6.61 7.47
CA GLY A 35 16.46 -5.26 7.60
C GLY A 35 15.30 -5.00 6.64
N SER A 36 14.92 -3.73 6.50
CA SER A 36 13.79 -3.33 5.64
C SER A 36 14.28 -2.98 4.24
N ARG A 37 13.53 -3.40 3.22
CA ARG A 37 13.75 -3.06 1.82
C ARG A 37 12.63 -2.16 1.33
N ALA A 38 12.98 -1.10 0.62
CA ALA A 38 12.03 -0.18 0.01
C ALA A 38 12.11 -0.27 -1.53
N GLU A 39 10.97 -0.37 -2.20
CA GLU A 39 10.88 -0.41 -3.66
C GLU A 39 9.72 0.44 -4.20
N TRP A 40 9.97 1.14 -5.31
CA TRP A 40 8.94 1.89 -6.01
C TRP A 40 8.06 0.93 -6.80
N LEU A 41 6.76 1.02 -6.61
CA LEU A 41 5.82 0.14 -7.28
C LEU A 41 5.42 0.66 -8.66
N THR A 42 5.34 -0.25 -9.62
CA THR A 42 4.69 -0.01 -10.91
C THR A 42 3.17 0.04 -10.74
N ARG A 43 2.46 0.65 -11.71
CA ARG A 43 0.99 0.70 -11.73
C ARG A 43 0.34 -0.69 -11.57
N ARG A 44 0.88 -1.71 -12.26
CA ARG A 44 0.39 -3.10 -12.17
C ARG A 44 0.64 -3.74 -10.80
N GLN A 45 1.72 -3.37 -10.11
CA GLN A 45 1.96 -3.82 -8.74
C GLN A 45 1.02 -3.12 -7.74
N ARG A 46 0.73 -1.82 -7.94
CA ARG A 46 -0.25 -1.08 -7.13
C ARG A 46 -1.65 -1.70 -7.19
N GLN A 47 -2.12 -2.05 -8.39
CA GLN A 47 -3.46 -2.67 -8.57
C GLN A 47 -3.59 -4.00 -7.82
N ARG A 48 -2.57 -4.87 -7.91
CA ARG A 48 -2.55 -6.15 -7.18
C ARG A 48 -2.56 -6.00 -5.65
N LEU A 49 -1.98 -4.91 -5.13
CA LEU A 49 -2.02 -4.63 -3.69
C LEU A 49 -3.42 -4.25 -3.21
N SER A 50 -4.17 -3.50 -4.02
CA SER A 50 -5.56 -3.15 -3.74
C SER A 50 -6.45 -4.41 -3.71
N GLU A 51 -6.33 -5.25 -4.73
CA GLU A 51 -7.10 -6.51 -4.85
C GLU A 51 -6.86 -7.47 -3.67
N SER A 52 -5.67 -7.41 -3.06
CA SER A 52 -5.32 -8.25 -1.91
C SER A 52 -5.94 -7.76 -0.59
N ASP A 53 -6.22 -6.47 -0.45
CA ASP A 53 -6.86 -5.90 0.74
C ASP A 53 -8.35 -6.25 0.79
N THR A 54 -9.04 -6.16 -0.34
CA THR A 54 -10.47 -6.48 -0.45
C THR A 54 -10.77 -7.93 -0.07
N GLY A 55 -9.84 -8.85 -0.34
CA GLY A 55 -9.94 -10.26 0.07
C GLY A 55 -9.75 -10.47 1.58
N LEU A 56 -8.90 -9.68 2.23
CA LEU A 56 -8.65 -9.78 3.68
C LEU A 56 -9.85 -9.24 4.47
N GLU A 57 -10.45 -8.13 4.03
CA GLU A 57 -11.69 -7.58 4.60
C GLU A 57 -12.86 -8.57 4.46
N ALA A 58 -13.01 -9.19 3.28
CA ALA A 58 -14.03 -10.21 3.05
C ALA A 58 -13.86 -11.44 3.96
N ALA A 59 -12.62 -11.89 4.16
CA ALA A 59 -12.32 -13.00 5.07
C ALA A 59 -12.58 -12.64 6.54
N SER A 60 -12.23 -11.43 6.97
CA SER A 60 -12.50 -10.94 8.32
C SER A 60 -13.99 -10.79 8.60
N ALA A 61 -14.77 -10.30 7.63
CA ALA A 61 -16.22 -10.20 7.74
C ALA A 61 -16.89 -11.58 7.85
N LEU A 62 -16.40 -12.58 7.11
CA LEU A 62 -16.91 -13.94 7.18
C LEU A 62 -16.57 -14.62 8.52
N ALA A 63 -15.38 -14.35 9.07
CA ALA A 63 -14.97 -14.87 10.38
C ALA A 63 -15.84 -14.32 11.52
N GLY A 64 -16.25 -13.05 11.46
CA GLY A 64 -17.14 -12.45 12.45
C GLY A 64 -18.60 -12.91 12.38
N LEU A 65 -19.00 -13.65 11.34
CA LEU A 65 -20.33 -14.29 11.24
C LEU A 65 -20.33 -15.73 11.80
N LEU A 66 -19.16 -16.28 12.10
CA LEU A 66 -18.98 -17.63 12.62
C LEU A 66 -18.71 -17.66 14.14
N GLU A 67 -18.66 -16.50 14.79
CA GLU A 67 -18.68 -16.31 16.26
C GLU A 67 -20.07 -15.90 16.74
#